data_AF-A0A2A2GXG3-F1
#
_entry.id   AF-A0A2A2GXG3-F1
#
_cell.length_a   1.000
_cell.length_b   1.000
_cell.length_c   1.000
_cell.angle_alpha   90.00
_cell.angle_beta   90.00
_cell.angle_gamma   90.00
#
_symmetry.space_group_name_H-M   'P 1'
#
loop_
_entity.id
_entity.type
_entity.pdbx_description
1 polymer ?
#
loop_
_entity_poly.entity_id
_entity_poly.type
_entity_poly.pdbx_seq_one_letter_code
_entity_poly.pdbx_strand_id
1 'polypeptide(L)'
;MIITHGTDTLEETAYFLDLTTHCHKPIVMVGVMKPATALGADGPLNLYNAVIVATDKEASKRGVLLAMDDKVISGRNVVKMNTNFVEAFEAINAGAEGFIYNGKVHYLNAAQPRAQNAIFDISQLDKLPKVGIVYNYSNASALPAKSLIYHGYQGIVSAGVGNGNMYNKIFNVLADAVKQGIVVVRASRVPTGFTTRDAEVDDSKYGFVAAERLNPQKARVLLQLALTQTHDPIKIQAMFDKY
;
A
#
# COMPACT_ATOMS: atom_id res chain seq x y z
N MET A 1 -19.51 -6.44 1.56
CA MET A 1 -18.99 -6.34 2.95
C MET A 1 -18.52 -4.91 3.15
N ILE A 2 -18.84 -4.32 4.29
CA ILE A 2 -18.36 -2.99 4.68
C ILE A 2 -17.48 -3.16 5.90
N ILE A 3 -16.29 -2.57 5.88
CA ILE A 3 -15.31 -2.60 6.98
C ILE A 3 -15.14 -1.18 7.48
N THR A 4 -15.65 -0.91 8.68
CA THR A 4 -15.34 0.34 9.40
C THR A 4 -13.95 0.23 10.00
N HIS A 5 -13.06 1.15 9.65
CA HIS A 5 -11.65 1.10 10.03
C HIS A 5 -11.13 2.50 10.43
N GLY A 6 -10.17 2.55 11.37
CA GLY A 6 -9.46 3.79 11.70
C GLY A 6 -8.68 4.32 10.49
N THR A 7 -8.58 5.63 10.31
CA THR A 7 -8.05 6.19 9.06
C THR A 7 -6.53 6.08 8.92
N ASP A 8 -5.80 5.90 10.02
CA ASP A 8 -4.33 6.01 10.02
C ASP A 8 -3.61 4.92 9.21
N THR A 9 -4.13 3.70 9.22
CA THR A 9 -3.53 2.54 8.51
C THR A 9 -4.52 1.87 7.56
N LEU A 10 -5.61 2.58 7.21
CA LEU A 10 -6.63 2.07 6.31
C LEU A 10 -6.04 1.66 4.97
N GLU A 11 -5.12 2.46 4.43
CA GLU A 11 -4.47 2.21 3.14
C GLU A 11 -3.65 0.92 3.10
N GLU A 12 -3.03 0.53 4.23
CA GLU A 12 -2.28 -0.72 4.35
C GLU A 12 -3.23 -1.91 4.36
N THR A 13 -4.30 -1.83 5.17
CA THR A 13 -5.30 -2.88 5.27
C THR A 13 -6.07 -3.07 3.97
N ALA A 14 -6.44 -1.96 3.31
CA ALA A 14 -7.14 -1.99 2.02
C ALA A 14 -6.30 -2.71 0.96
N TYR A 15 -5.01 -2.38 0.87
CA TYR A 15 -4.11 -3.01 -0.09
C TYR A 15 -3.83 -4.48 0.24
N PHE A 16 -3.65 -4.82 1.52
CA PHE A 16 -3.51 -6.21 1.95
C PHE A 16 -4.73 -7.06 1.55
N LEU A 17 -5.94 -6.55 1.81
CA LEU A 17 -7.16 -7.23 1.43
C LEU A 17 -7.32 -7.33 -0.10
N ASP A 18 -6.90 -6.32 -0.86
CA ASP A 18 -6.97 -6.33 -2.33
C ASP A 18 -6.18 -7.50 -2.93
N LEU A 19 -5.03 -7.79 -2.33
CA LEU A 19 -4.10 -8.84 -2.73
C LEU A 19 -4.48 -10.25 -2.22
N THR A 20 -5.14 -10.34 -1.07
CA THR A 20 -5.36 -11.61 -0.36
C THR A 20 -6.80 -12.12 -0.39
N THR A 21 -7.76 -11.26 -0.70
CA THR A 21 -9.17 -11.66 -0.76
C THR A 21 -9.53 -12.20 -2.13
N HIS A 22 -10.26 -13.31 -2.14
CA HIS A 22 -10.99 -13.75 -3.32
C HIS A 22 -12.49 -13.73 -3.00
N CYS A 23 -13.13 -12.60 -3.31
CA CYS A 23 -14.57 -12.44 -3.13
C CYS A 23 -15.15 -11.73 -4.35
N HIS A 24 -16.21 -12.31 -4.92
CA HIS A 24 -16.99 -11.67 -5.98
C HIS A 24 -18.04 -10.68 -5.45
N LYS A 25 -18.15 -10.53 -4.13
CA LYS A 25 -18.98 -9.47 -3.52
C LYS A 25 -18.11 -8.24 -3.26
N PRO A 26 -18.67 -7.02 -3.36
CA PRO A 26 -17.92 -5.80 -3.04
C PRO A 26 -17.33 -5.82 -1.64
N ILE A 27 -16.09 -5.35 -1.49
CA ILE A 27 -15.43 -5.10 -0.21
C ILE A 27 -15.16 -3.60 -0.14
N VAL A 28 -15.84 -2.91 0.78
CA VAL A 28 -15.76 -1.45 0.93
C VAL A 28 -15.21 -1.12 2.30
N MET A 29 -14.04 -0.50 2.33
CA MET A 29 -13.45 0.14 3.50
C MET A 29 -14.11 1.51 3.70
N VAL A 30 -14.31 1.91 4.95
CA VAL A 30 -14.81 3.23 5.31
C VAL A 30 -14.22 3.67 6.65
N GLY A 31 -13.88 4.95 6.78
CA GLY A 31 -13.38 5.55 8.00
C GLY A 31 -14.01 6.92 8.26
N VAL A 32 -13.55 7.57 9.33
CA VAL A 32 -13.99 8.91 9.73
C VAL A 32 -12.78 9.73 10.16
N MET A 33 -12.73 10.99 9.77
CA MET A 33 -11.67 11.93 10.17
C MET A 33 -12.04 12.68 11.45
N LYS A 34 -13.33 12.88 11.71
CA LYS A 34 -13.84 13.50 12.94
C LYS A 34 -14.56 12.48 13.83
N PRO A 35 -14.48 12.63 15.16
CA PRO A 35 -15.23 11.77 16.08
C PRO A 35 -16.74 12.01 15.91
N ALA A 36 -17.55 11.01 16.26
CA ALA A 36 -19.00 11.05 16.10
C ALA A 36 -19.70 12.19 16.87
N THR A 37 -19.05 12.74 17.90
CA THR A 37 -19.57 13.85 18.71
C THR A 37 -19.20 15.23 18.16
N ALA A 38 -18.37 15.32 17.13
CA ALA A 38 -17.94 16.59 16.56
C ALA A 38 -19.04 17.24 15.72
N LEU A 39 -19.07 18.59 15.72
CA LEU A 39 -19.85 19.34 14.75
C LEU A 39 -19.34 19.06 13.32
N GLY A 40 -20.26 18.70 12.43
CA GLY A 40 -19.93 18.30 11.07
C GLY A 40 -19.10 17.01 11.00
N ALA A 41 -19.41 16.03 11.87
CA ALA A 41 -18.85 14.68 11.78
C ALA A 41 -19.15 14.05 10.41
N ASP A 42 -18.12 13.48 9.79
CA ASP A 42 -18.17 12.90 8.44
C ASP A 42 -18.65 11.43 8.43
N GLY A 43 -18.67 10.78 9.59
CA GLY A 43 -19.01 9.37 9.73
C GLY A 43 -20.38 8.94 9.19
N PRO A 44 -21.48 9.65 9.51
CA PRO A 44 -22.80 9.27 9.01
C PRO A 44 -22.87 9.23 7.47
N LEU A 45 -22.34 10.25 6.80
CA LEU A 45 -22.33 10.31 5.33
C LEU A 45 -21.39 9.27 4.73
N ASN A 46 -20.17 9.14 5.26
CA ASN A 46 -19.21 8.14 4.78
C ASN A 46 -19.78 6.72 4.88
N LEU A 47 -20.43 6.36 6.00
CA LEU A 47 -21.04 5.05 6.17
C LEU A 47 -22.21 4.82 5.21
N TYR A 48 -23.07 5.83 5.03
CA TYR A 48 -24.18 5.77 4.06
C TYR A 48 -23.65 5.55 2.63
N ASN A 49 -22.62 6.30 2.24
CA ASN A 49 -21.95 6.16 0.96
C ASN A 49 -21.28 4.78 0.79
N ALA A 50 -20.69 4.23 1.85
CA ALA A 50 -20.12 2.88 1.82
C ALA A 50 -21.20 1.81 1.57
N VAL A 51 -22.42 1.99 2.10
CA VAL A 51 -23.57 1.12 1.80
C VAL A 51 -23.98 1.24 0.33
N ILE A 52 -24.04 2.46 -0.22
CA ILE A 52 -24.32 2.67 -1.63
C ILE A 52 -23.31 1.90 -2.49
N VAL A 53 -22.01 2.08 -2.27
CA VAL A 53 -20.97 1.38 -3.02
C VAL A 53 -21.05 -0.14 -2.85
N ALA A 54 -21.30 -0.63 -1.62
CA ALA A 54 -21.36 -2.06 -1.34
C ALA A 54 -22.58 -2.76 -1.97
N THR A 55 -23.62 -2.01 -2.34
CA THR A 55 -24.84 -2.51 -3.00
C THR A 55 -24.85 -2.28 -4.51
N ASP A 56 -23.89 -1.52 -5.04
CA ASP A 56 -23.72 -1.32 -6.48
C ASP A 56 -23.19 -2.59 -7.15
N LYS A 57 -23.80 -2.98 -8.28
CA LYS A 57 -23.45 -4.22 -9.00
C LYS A 57 -22.06 -4.14 -9.64
N GLU A 58 -21.65 -2.95 -10.08
CA GLU A 58 -20.37 -2.72 -10.74
C GLU A 58 -19.19 -2.70 -9.76
N ALA A 59 -19.45 -2.53 -8.45
CA ALA A 59 -18.41 -2.54 -7.41
C ALA A 59 -17.71 -3.90 -7.27
N SER A 60 -18.39 -5.00 -7.60
CA SER A 60 -17.91 -6.38 -7.43
C SER A 60 -16.61 -6.70 -8.19
N LYS A 61 -16.33 -5.97 -9.27
CA LYS A 61 -15.19 -6.19 -10.16
C LYS A 61 -14.00 -5.29 -9.86
N ARG A 62 -14.08 -4.40 -8.87
CA ARG A 62 -13.11 -3.30 -8.67
C ARG A 62 -12.16 -3.53 -7.49
N GLY A 63 -12.00 -4.79 -7.08
CA GLY A 63 -11.16 -5.14 -5.93
C GLY A 63 -11.72 -4.60 -4.62
N VAL A 64 -10.84 -4.24 -3.70
CA VAL A 64 -11.18 -3.52 -2.48
C VAL A 64 -11.31 -2.03 -2.77
N LEU A 65 -12.37 -1.41 -2.28
CA LEU A 65 -12.68 0.00 -2.48
C LEU A 65 -12.66 0.76 -1.15
N LEU A 66 -12.28 2.03 -1.16
CA LEU A 66 -12.58 3.00 -0.11
C LEU A 66 -13.77 3.86 -0.56
N ALA A 67 -14.70 4.12 0.35
CA ALA A 67 -15.74 5.14 0.19
C ALA A 67 -15.62 6.19 1.30
N MET A 68 -15.06 7.36 0.99
CA MET A 68 -14.91 8.49 1.91
C MET A 68 -14.95 9.81 1.15
N ASP A 69 -15.53 10.86 1.74
CA ASP A 69 -15.58 12.20 1.15
C ASP A 69 -16.15 12.19 -0.28
N ASP A 70 -17.28 11.50 -0.45
CA ASP A 70 -17.97 11.29 -1.74
C ASP A 70 -17.12 10.66 -2.86
N LYS A 71 -15.90 10.17 -2.56
CA LYS A 71 -14.99 9.51 -3.50
C LYS A 71 -15.06 7.99 -3.35
N VAL A 72 -14.90 7.29 -4.47
CA VAL A 72 -14.60 5.85 -4.52
C VAL A 72 -13.16 5.67 -5.00
N ILE A 73 -12.30 5.05 -4.19
CA ILE A 73 -10.88 4.89 -4.50
C ILE A 73 -10.48 3.41 -4.38
N SER A 74 -9.67 2.92 -5.32
CA SER A 74 -9.08 1.57 -5.23
C SER A 74 -8.16 1.43 -4.01
N GLY A 75 -8.25 0.31 -3.29
CA GLY A 75 -7.41 -0.02 -2.15
C GLY A 75 -5.91 -0.03 -2.46
N ARG A 76 -5.52 -0.31 -3.72
CA ARG A 76 -4.13 -0.20 -4.18
C ARG A 76 -3.64 1.25 -4.23
N ASN A 77 -4.49 2.16 -4.70
CA ASN A 77 -4.09 3.55 -5.00
C ASN A 77 -4.37 4.53 -3.86
N VAL A 78 -5.20 4.17 -2.88
CA VAL A 78 -5.65 5.06 -1.81
C VAL A 78 -4.55 5.43 -0.83
N VAL A 79 -4.31 6.71 -0.58
CA VAL A 79 -3.31 7.20 0.39
C VAL A 79 -3.92 8.30 1.24
N LYS A 80 -3.67 8.27 2.55
CA LYS A 80 -4.01 9.37 3.46
C LYS A 80 -2.96 10.47 3.33
N MET A 81 -3.36 11.57 2.68
CA MET A 81 -2.51 12.70 2.31
C MET A 81 -2.59 13.87 3.29
N ASN A 82 -3.56 13.87 4.19
CA ASN A 82 -3.73 14.92 5.19
C ASN A 82 -4.01 14.34 6.58
N THR A 83 -3.54 15.03 7.62
CA THR A 83 -3.62 14.58 9.00
C THR A 83 -5.00 14.83 9.63
N ASN A 84 -5.78 15.81 9.17
CA ASN A 84 -7.03 16.22 9.84
C ASN A 84 -8.18 16.67 8.91
N PHE A 85 -7.95 16.80 7.61
CA PHE A 85 -9.00 17.15 6.64
C PHE A 85 -9.91 15.97 6.36
N VAL A 86 -11.21 16.23 6.08
CA VAL A 86 -12.18 15.15 5.82
C VAL A 86 -11.91 14.49 4.46
N GLU A 87 -11.40 15.28 3.52
CA GLU A 87 -10.97 14.91 2.18
C GLU A 87 -9.59 14.24 2.12
N ALA A 88 -9.03 13.80 3.26
CA ALA A 88 -7.63 13.37 3.37
C ALA A 88 -7.22 12.20 2.46
N PHE A 89 -8.15 11.35 2.02
CA PHE A 89 -7.82 10.21 1.18
C PHE A 89 -7.81 10.54 -0.30
N GLU A 90 -6.69 10.23 -0.95
CA GLU A 90 -6.45 10.55 -2.36
C GLU A 90 -5.90 9.34 -3.14
N ALA A 91 -6.07 9.39 -4.47
CA ALA A 91 -5.60 8.36 -5.41
C ALA A 91 -4.38 8.84 -6.21
N ILE A 92 -3.30 9.16 -5.49
CA ILE A 92 -2.17 10.01 -5.92
C ILE A 92 -1.46 9.66 -7.25
N ASN A 93 -1.49 8.40 -7.69
CA ASN A 93 -0.77 7.92 -8.88
C ASN A 93 -1.70 7.37 -9.99
N ALA A 94 -3.02 7.43 -9.83
CA ALA A 94 -3.98 6.85 -10.78
C ALA A 94 -5.27 7.68 -10.97
N GLY A 95 -5.79 8.29 -9.91
CA GLY A 95 -7.12 8.90 -9.89
C GLY A 95 -8.19 8.03 -9.23
N ALA A 96 -9.30 8.66 -8.83
CA ALA A 96 -10.43 7.96 -8.21
C ALA A 96 -11.10 7.00 -9.21
N GLU A 97 -11.73 5.94 -8.69
CA GLU A 97 -12.56 5.04 -9.49
C GLU A 97 -13.89 5.69 -9.89
N GLY A 98 -14.40 6.59 -9.06
CA GLY A 98 -15.67 7.27 -9.24
C GLY A 98 -16.02 8.20 -8.09
N PHE A 99 -17.18 8.83 -8.22
CA PHE A 99 -17.75 9.74 -7.22
C PHE A 99 -19.17 9.34 -6.86
N ILE A 100 -19.60 9.72 -5.66
CA ILE A 100 -20.92 9.40 -5.12
C ILE A 100 -21.70 10.71 -5.03
N TYR A 101 -22.84 10.80 -5.71
CA TYR A 101 -23.73 11.93 -5.57
C TYR A 101 -25.18 11.49 -5.79
N ASN A 102 -26.12 12.14 -5.10
CA ASN A 102 -27.55 11.81 -5.16
C ASN A 102 -27.86 10.33 -4.94
N GLY A 103 -27.13 9.68 -4.04
CA GLY A 103 -27.34 8.28 -3.67
C GLY A 103 -26.88 7.26 -4.72
N LYS A 104 -26.05 7.66 -5.69
CA LYS A 104 -25.56 6.79 -6.77
C LYS A 104 -24.04 6.92 -6.93
N VAL A 105 -23.42 5.81 -7.34
CA VAL A 105 -22.01 5.80 -7.73
C VAL A 105 -21.89 6.09 -9.21
N HIS A 106 -20.97 6.99 -9.56
CA HIS A 106 -20.63 7.35 -10.92
C HIS A 106 -19.18 7.00 -11.17
N TYR A 107 -18.95 5.81 -11.74
CA TYR A 107 -17.62 5.33 -12.09
C TYR A 107 -17.08 6.04 -13.33
N LEU A 108 -15.81 6.42 -13.29
CA LEU A 108 -15.14 7.12 -14.39
C LEU A 108 -14.68 6.18 -15.50
N ASN A 109 -14.33 4.95 -15.13
CA ASN A 109 -13.78 3.94 -16.05
C ASN A 109 -14.52 2.61 -15.88
N ALA A 110 -14.53 1.79 -16.94
CA ALA A 110 -15.01 0.42 -16.87
C ALA A 110 -14.20 -0.41 -15.85
N ALA A 111 -14.87 -1.30 -15.13
CA ALA A 111 -14.19 -2.16 -14.17
C ALA A 111 -13.25 -3.15 -14.90
N GLN A 112 -12.06 -3.35 -14.37
CA GLN A 112 -11.14 -4.37 -14.88
C GLN A 112 -11.53 -5.73 -14.32
N PRO A 113 -11.50 -6.82 -15.11
CA PRO A 113 -11.78 -8.16 -14.60
C PRO A 113 -10.82 -8.52 -13.45
N ARG A 114 -11.37 -8.99 -12.33
CA ARG A 114 -10.57 -9.54 -11.22
C ARG A 114 -10.09 -10.95 -11.58
N ALA A 115 -8.89 -11.31 -11.12
CA ALA A 115 -8.41 -12.69 -11.20
C ALA A 115 -9.39 -13.67 -10.51
N GLN A 116 -9.44 -14.90 -11.00
CA GLN A 116 -10.31 -15.96 -10.47
C GLN A 116 -9.90 -16.45 -9.07
N ASN A 117 -8.70 -16.11 -8.60
CA ASN A 117 -8.21 -16.47 -7.28
C ASN A 117 -7.56 -15.24 -6.63
N ALA A 118 -7.36 -15.30 -5.31
CA ALA A 118 -6.54 -14.33 -4.61
C ALA A 118 -5.13 -14.35 -5.20
N ILE A 119 -4.46 -13.19 -5.21
CA ILE A 119 -3.09 -13.10 -5.73
C ILE A 119 -2.14 -13.83 -4.77
N PHE A 120 -2.39 -13.70 -3.47
CA PHE A 120 -1.67 -14.40 -2.42
C PHE A 120 -2.65 -15.14 -1.51
N ASP A 121 -2.56 -16.46 -1.46
CA ASP A 121 -3.33 -17.27 -0.51
C ASP A 121 -2.66 -17.23 0.87
N ILE A 122 -3.40 -16.76 1.86
CA ILE A 122 -2.96 -16.64 3.26
C ILE A 122 -3.70 -17.62 4.19
N SER A 123 -4.56 -18.49 3.66
CA SER A 123 -5.44 -19.36 4.45
C SER A 123 -4.72 -20.34 5.36
N GLN A 124 -3.47 -20.67 5.04
CA GLN A 124 -2.60 -21.58 5.80
C GLN A 124 -1.48 -20.86 6.56
N LEU A 125 -1.53 -19.52 6.65
CA LEU A 125 -0.50 -18.72 7.33
C LEU A 125 -0.97 -18.27 8.71
N ASP A 126 -0.22 -18.63 9.75
CA ASP A 126 -0.44 -18.10 11.11
C ASP A 126 0.27 -16.75 11.35
N LYS A 127 1.28 -16.45 10.53
CA LYS A 127 2.11 -15.24 10.65
C LYS A 127 2.65 -14.81 9.29
N LEU A 128 2.83 -13.51 9.13
CA LEU A 128 3.49 -12.93 7.96
C LEU A 128 5.00 -12.78 8.20
N PRO A 129 5.80 -12.81 7.12
CA PRO A 129 7.21 -12.39 7.12
C PRO A 129 7.43 -11.06 7.85
N LYS A 130 8.54 -10.96 8.59
CA LYS A 130 8.93 -9.72 9.28
C LYS A 130 9.53 -8.75 8.26
N VAL A 131 8.80 -7.67 7.99
CA VAL A 131 9.25 -6.57 7.13
C VAL A 131 9.19 -5.25 7.90
N GLY A 132 10.30 -4.53 7.89
CA GLY A 132 10.46 -3.23 8.56
C GLY A 132 10.66 -2.11 7.54
N ILE A 133 10.44 -0.87 7.98
CA ILE A 133 10.67 0.33 7.16
C ILE A 133 11.75 1.18 7.82
N VAL A 134 12.71 1.65 7.05
CA VAL A 134 13.72 2.63 7.49
C VAL A 134 13.58 3.93 6.74
N TYR A 135 13.70 5.05 7.44
CA TYR A 135 13.50 6.37 6.85
C TYR A 135 14.84 7.03 6.50
N ASN A 136 14.92 7.61 5.30
CA ASN A 136 16.10 8.36 4.86
C ASN A 136 15.87 9.86 5.01
N TYR A 137 16.94 10.54 5.41
CA TYR A 137 17.04 11.98 5.61
C TYR A 137 18.53 12.37 5.64
N SER A 138 18.82 13.66 5.66
CA SER A 138 20.21 14.13 5.76
C SER A 138 20.85 13.62 7.05
N ASN A 139 22.07 13.07 6.95
CA ASN A 139 22.79 12.49 8.08
C ASN A 139 22.04 11.34 8.79
N ALA A 140 21.24 10.56 8.05
CA ALA A 140 20.47 9.47 8.62
C ALA A 140 21.35 8.41 9.29
N SER A 141 20.92 7.97 10.47
CA SER A 141 21.57 6.87 11.18
C SER A 141 21.27 5.53 10.51
N ALA A 142 22.27 4.66 10.43
CA ALA A 142 22.07 3.28 9.99
C ALA A 142 21.60 2.35 11.13
N LEU A 143 21.51 2.84 12.37
CA LEU A 143 21.09 2.03 13.53
C LEU A 143 19.71 1.38 13.36
N PRO A 144 18.68 2.05 12.81
CA PRO A 144 17.40 1.39 12.55
C PRO A 144 17.54 0.19 11.60
N ALA A 145 18.27 0.34 10.49
CA ALA A 145 18.51 -0.76 9.54
C ALA A 145 19.29 -1.92 10.20
N LYS A 146 20.37 -1.61 10.94
CA LYS A 146 21.15 -2.61 11.67
C LYS A 146 20.31 -3.36 12.71
N SER A 147 19.40 -2.67 13.39
CA SER A 147 18.50 -3.27 14.38
C SER A 147 17.54 -4.27 13.74
N LEU A 148 16.93 -3.92 12.60
CA LEU A 148 16.06 -4.83 11.86
C LEU A 148 16.81 -6.11 11.43
N ILE A 149 18.02 -5.95 10.91
CA ILE A 149 18.90 -7.07 10.53
C ILE A 149 19.19 -7.95 11.76
N TYR A 150 19.62 -7.34 12.86
CA TYR A 150 19.93 -8.04 14.12
C TYR A 150 18.73 -8.84 14.66
N HIS A 151 17.51 -8.32 14.51
CA HIS A 151 16.28 -8.97 14.97
C HIS A 151 15.65 -9.93 13.93
N GLY A 152 16.38 -10.31 12.89
CA GLY A 152 15.99 -11.34 11.94
C GLY A 152 14.82 -10.95 11.04
N TYR A 153 14.75 -9.67 10.64
CA TYR A 153 13.80 -9.25 9.62
C TYR A 153 14.19 -9.86 8.26
N GLN A 154 13.19 -10.36 7.54
CA GLN A 154 13.35 -11.03 6.25
C GLN A 154 13.30 -10.05 5.09
N GLY A 155 12.70 -8.87 5.30
CA GLY A 155 12.72 -7.79 4.34
C GLY A 155 12.81 -6.41 4.99
N ILE A 156 13.39 -5.46 4.26
CA ILE A 156 13.49 -4.06 4.67
C ILE A 156 13.05 -3.17 3.52
N VAL A 157 12.07 -2.32 3.77
CA VAL A 157 11.69 -1.23 2.87
C VAL A 157 12.44 0.03 3.27
N SER A 158 13.12 0.64 2.33
CA SER A 158 13.75 1.95 2.50
C SER A 158 12.79 3.03 2.02
N ALA A 159 12.29 3.86 2.94
CA ALA A 159 11.64 5.13 2.57
C ALA A 159 12.74 6.12 2.19
N GLY A 160 13.18 6.02 0.93
CA GLY A 160 14.27 6.80 0.35
C GLY A 160 13.94 8.27 0.16
N VAL A 161 14.94 9.07 -0.20
CA VAL A 161 14.77 10.46 -0.65
C VAL A 161 14.67 10.50 -2.17
N GLY A 162 13.92 11.44 -2.74
CA GLY A 162 13.80 11.59 -4.20
C GLY A 162 13.26 10.32 -4.86
N ASN A 163 13.94 9.83 -5.90
CA ASN A 163 13.62 8.59 -6.62
C ASN A 163 14.11 7.33 -5.86
N GLY A 164 13.82 7.26 -4.55
CA GLY A 164 14.19 6.15 -3.67
C GLY A 164 15.69 6.02 -3.40
N ASN A 165 16.44 7.13 -3.42
CA ASN A 165 17.84 7.18 -3.02
C ASN A 165 18.00 6.97 -1.51
N MET A 166 19.15 6.43 -1.12
CA MET A 166 19.47 6.13 0.28
C MET A 166 20.68 6.91 0.75
N TYR A 167 20.68 7.32 2.01
CA TYR A 167 21.88 7.88 2.63
C TYR A 167 22.97 6.80 2.69
N ASN A 168 24.22 7.17 2.39
CA ASN A 168 25.33 6.21 2.18
C ASN A 168 25.51 5.17 3.31
N LYS A 169 25.35 5.57 4.60
CA LYS A 169 25.45 4.64 5.73
C LYS A 169 24.35 3.60 5.74
N ILE A 170 23.11 3.98 5.35
CA ILE A 170 21.99 3.06 5.22
C ILE A 170 22.19 2.16 4.00
N PHE A 171 22.57 2.76 2.86
CA PHE A 171 22.85 2.04 1.62
C PHE A 171 23.82 0.88 1.85
N ASN A 172 24.98 1.16 2.45
CA ASN A 172 26.01 0.14 2.67
C ASN A 172 25.50 -1.01 3.55
N VAL A 173 24.77 -0.69 4.63
CA VAL A 173 24.18 -1.70 5.51
C VAL A 173 23.14 -2.56 4.80
N LEU A 174 22.31 -1.97 3.95
CA LEU A 174 21.29 -2.71 3.20
C LEU A 174 21.89 -3.54 2.06
N ALA A 175 22.92 -3.05 1.37
CA ALA A 175 23.64 -3.83 0.37
C ALA A 175 24.31 -5.08 0.98
N ASP A 176 24.84 -4.97 2.20
CA ASP A 176 25.38 -6.13 2.93
C ASP A 176 24.28 -7.05 3.47
N ALA A 177 23.09 -6.52 3.77
CA ALA A 177 21.94 -7.31 4.19
C ALA A 177 21.42 -8.23 3.06
N VAL A 178 21.43 -7.75 1.81
CA VAL A 178 21.05 -8.56 0.63
C VAL A 178 21.94 -9.79 0.50
N LYS A 179 23.25 -9.66 0.73
CA LYS A 179 24.18 -10.80 0.72
C LYS A 179 23.87 -11.86 1.79
N GLN A 180 23.13 -11.49 2.83
CA GLN A 180 22.66 -12.38 3.90
C GLN A 180 21.25 -12.93 3.63
N GLY A 181 20.67 -12.66 2.45
CA GLY A 181 19.34 -13.14 2.05
C GLY A 181 18.17 -12.26 2.50
N ILE A 182 18.43 -11.06 3.03
CA ILE A 182 17.37 -10.09 3.37
C ILE A 182 16.96 -9.36 2.11
N VAL A 183 15.67 -9.37 1.78
CA VAL A 183 15.17 -8.65 0.60
C VAL A 183 15.02 -7.17 0.91
N VAL A 184 15.65 -6.31 0.11
CA VAL A 184 15.59 -4.85 0.27
C VAL A 184 14.77 -4.23 -0.85
N VAL A 185 13.73 -3.49 -0.47
CA VAL A 185 12.89 -2.73 -1.40
C VAL A 185 13.17 -1.24 -1.23
N ARG A 186 13.49 -0.53 -2.32
CA ARG A 186 13.57 0.92 -2.37
C ARG A 186 12.18 1.48 -2.65
N ALA A 187 11.64 2.22 -1.70
CA ALA A 187 10.49 3.09 -1.88
C ALA A 187 10.92 4.55 -1.67
N SER A 188 9.98 5.48 -1.65
CA SER A 188 10.27 6.89 -1.41
C SER A 188 9.40 7.48 -0.31
N ARG A 189 9.98 8.41 0.46
CA ARG A 189 9.23 9.29 1.36
C ARG A 189 8.52 10.42 0.60
N VAL A 190 8.87 10.64 -0.67
CA VAL A 190 8.15 11.58 -1.53
C VAL A 190 6.74 11.05 -1.72
N PRO A 191 5.70 11.88 -1.50
CA PRO A 191 4.34 11.39 -1.38
C PRO A 191 3.77 10.83 -2.68
N THR A 192 4.28 11.23 -3.84
CA THR A 192 3.75 10.85 -5.16
C THR A 192 4.88 10.50 -6.12
N GLY A 193 4.53 9.84 -7.22
CA GLY A 193 5.49 9.39 -8.22
C GLY A 193 5.98 7.96 -7.98
N PHE A 194 6.98 7.58 -8.77
CA PHE A 194 7.52 6.23 -8.83
C PHE A 194 8.94 6.22 -8.26
N THR A 195 9.27 5.18 -7.50
CA THR A 195 10.66 4.78 -7.27
C THR A 195 11.06 3.84 -8.39
N THR A 196 11.71 4.38 -9.42
CA THR A 196 12.00 3.64 -10.65
C THR A 196 13.24 2.77 -10.49
N ARG A 197 13.22 1.60 -11.13
CA ARG A 197 14.34 0.67 -11.19
C ARG A 197 15.54 1.19 -11.98
N ASP A 198 16.75 0.85 -11.54
CA ASP A 198 18.03 1.05 -12.25
C ASP A 198 18.27 2.50 -12.72
N ALA A 199 17.81 3.48 -11.93
CA ALA A 199 18.03 4.90 -12.17
C ALA A 199 19.39 5.37 -11.59
N GLU A 200 19.39 5.98 -10.41
CA GLU A 200 20.62 6.40 -9.70
C GLU A 200 21.24 5.26 -8.87
N VAL A 201 20.47 4.21 -8.63
CA VAL A 201 20.90 2.99 -7.93
C VAL A 201 20.83 1.84 -8.91
N ASP A 202 21.93 1.11 -9.07
CA ASP A 202 22.03 -0.11 -9.87
C ASP A 202 21.42 -1.29 -9.08
N ASP A 203 20.08 -1.36 -9.09
CA ASP A 203 19.30 -2.34 -8.34
C ASP A 203 19.69 -3.76 -8.74
N SER A 204 19.91 -3.98 -10.04
CA SER A 204 20.32 -5.25 -10.60
C SER A 204 21.68 -5.73 -10.06
N LYS A 205 22.64 -4.82 -9.87
CA LYS A 205 23.93 -5.14 -9.24
C LYS A 205 23.83 -5.41 -7.74
N TYR A 206 23.01 -4.65 -7.01
CA TYR A 206 22.93 -4.76 -5.55
C TYR A 206 21.87 -5.77 -5.07
N GLY A 207 21.05 -6.32 -5.97
CA GLY A 207 19.94 -7.21 -5.63
C GLY A 207 18.80 -6.48 -4.90
N PHE A 208 18.63 -5.19 -5.18
CA PHE A 208 17.51 -4.41 -4.65
C PHE A 208 16.27 -4.55 -5.54
N VAL A 209 15.12 -4.29 -4.94
CA VAL A 209 13.81 -4.22 -5.62
C VAL A 209 13.35 -2.77 -5.59
N ALA A 210 12.88 -2.23 -6.72
CA ALA A 210 12.24 -0.92 -6.79
C ALA A 210 10.74 -1.05 -6.51
N ALA A 211 10.20 -0.19 -5.63
CA ALA A 211 8.80 -0.23 -5.22
C ALA A 211 7.83 0.31 -6.29
N GLU A 212 8.37 0.87 -7.37
CA GLU A 212 7.59 1.56 -8.41
C GLU A 212 6.65 2.59 -7.77
N ARG A 213 5.35 2.48 -7.99
CA ARG A 213 4.35 3.45 -7.50
C ARG A 213 3.93 3.27 -6.05
N LEU A 214 4.43 2.26 -5.34
CA LEU A 214 4.02 1.97 -3.96
C LEU A 214 4.78 2.84 -2.98
N ASN A 215 4.05 3.52 -2.09
CA ASN A 215 4.62 4.19 -0.93
C ASN A 215 5.22 3.14 0.05
N PRO A 216 6.03 3.54 1.04
CA PRO A 216 6.79 2.60 1.87
C PRO A 216 5.91 1.58 2.62
N GLN A 217 4.78 2.01 3.16
CA GLN A 217 3.86 1.15 3.91
C GLN A 217 3.11 0.15 3.02
N LYS A 218 2.72 0.52 1.79
CA LYS A 218 2.19 -0.44 0.82
C LYS A 218 3.25 -1.36 0.24
N ALA A 219 4.46 -0.84 -0.02
CA ALA A 219 5.59 -1.66 -0.43
C ALA A 219 5.91 -2.73 0.63
N ARG A 220 5.78 -2.38 1.92
CA ARG A 220 5.88 -3.36 3.02
C ARG A 220 4.82 -4.44 2.92
N VAL A 221 3.55 -4.09 2.70
CA VAL A 221 2.46 -5.07 2.54
C VAL A 221 2.76 -6.05 1.39
N LEU A 222 3.13 -5.54 0.21
CA LEU A 222 3.44 -6.41 -0.93
C LEU A 222 4.69 -7.25 -0.65
N LEU A 223 5.73 -6.70 -0.02
CA LEU A 223 6.93 -7.47 0.32
C LEU A 223 6.64 -8.59 1.33
N GLN A 224 5.79 -8.35 2.33
CA GLN A 224 5.39 -9.40 3.27
C GLN A 224 4.71 -10.57 2.55
N LEU A 225 3.84 -10.28 1.58
CA LEU A 225 3.16 -11.30 0.79
C LEU A 225 4.08 -11.98 -0.23
N ALA A 226 4.97 -11.22 -0.88
CA ALA A 226 5.95 -11.78 -1.81
C ALA A 226 6.89 -12.79 -1.12
N LEU A 227 7.32 -12.48 0.11
CA LEU A 227 8.16 -13.33 0.93
C LEU A 227 7.49 -14.65 1.38
N THR A 228 6.17 -14.80 1.24
CA THR A 228 5.50 -16.10 1.44
C THR A 228 5.71 -17.03 0.24
N GLN A 229 6.08 -16.50 -0.92
CA GLN A 229 6.29 -17.25 -2.15
C GLN A 229 7.76 -17.42 -2.50
N THR A 230 8.60 -16.40 -2.28
CA THR A 230 10.00 -16.43 -2.70
C THR A 230 10.86 -15.38 -1.98
N HIS A 231 12.17 -15.60 -1.96
CA HIS A 231 13.18 -14.64 -1.52
C HIS A 231 14.06 -14.14 -2.69
N ASP A 232 13.72 -14.52 -3.93
CA ASP A 232 14.44 -14.13 -5.14
C ASP A 232 14.07 -12.70 -5.56
N PRO A 233 15.01 -11.73 -5.52
CA PRO A 233 14.71 -10.33 -5.83
C PRO A 233 14.20 -10.13 -7.25
N ILE A 234 14.55 -10.98 -8.23
CA ILE A 234 14.07 -10.87 -9.61
C ILE A 234 12.57 -11.19 -9.66
N LYS A 235 12.15 -12.26 -8.99
CA LYS A 235 10.73 -12.64 -8.91
C LYS A 235 9.92 -11.64 -8.10
N ILE A 236 10.50 -11.11 -7.02
CA ILE A 236 9.85 -10.08 -6.20
C ILE A 236 9.71 -8.79 -7.02
N GLN A 237 10.72 -8.37 -7.78
CA GLN A 237 10.59 -7.23 -8.69
C GLN A 237 9.42 -7.40 -9.66
N ALA A 238 9.29 -8.57 -10.30
CA ALA A 238 8.16 -8.83 -11.19
C ALA A 238 6.79 -8.75 -10.50
N MET A 239 6.72 -9.05 -9.19
CA MET A 239 5.51 -8.83 -8.40
C MET A 239 5.24 -7.34 -8.18
N PHE A 240 6.27 -6.53 -7.88
CA PHE A 240 6.16 -5.07 -7.72
C PHE A 240 5.79 -4.35 -9.02
N ASP A 241 6.27 -4.84 -10.16
CA ASP A 241 5.91 -4.30 -11.48
C ASP A 241 4.41 -4.52 -11.79
N LYS A 242 3.84 -5.61 -11.25
CA LYS A 242 2.47 -6.04 -11.55
C LYS A 242 1.45 -5.55 -10.52
N TYR A 243 1.74 -5.70 -9.23
CA TYR A 243 0.78 -5.64 -8.12
C TYR A 243 0.87 -4.40 -7.23
#